data_AF-A0A7S0C165-F1
#
_entry.id   AF-A0A7S0C165-F1
#
_cell.length_a   1.000
_cell.length_b   1.000
_cell.length_c   1.000
_cell.angle_alpha   90.00
_cell.angle_beta   90.00
_cell.angle_gamma   90.00
#
_symmetry.space_group_name_H-M   'P 1'
#
loop_
_entity.id
_entity.type
_entity.pdbx_description
1 polymer ?
#
loop_
_entity_poly.entity_id
_entity_poly.type
_entity_poly.pdbx_seq_one_letter_code
_entity_poly.pdbx_strand_id
1 'polypeptide(L)'
;RSLLVVDILLLQPLDHSKKSIPFSFNMDLLKKFGFDGLPDEIPLPLAITIAINGYSEGEARSMISENYDAQITERWIQAFTKANYFRSRSTTSDHNDDNTDSNPSEEESYDNDKDIDGGHFLWQKLKKELESNENDFKHRVYALDIVTKSLPEDMFNIGNLQAKEIVPFDKIGDNCPWNGCKFASNTLLLFVSPPNADSKRNALRPVSRSLGGCIIPSQKNLSATRWPYVLKQIYEQTVLDVETKQKCTALHISLSDVEIMRNPGKGFKCRPGTFAHTCIITVSPKGVYLYQSYGPRGYTLLQNMQNQNEIYPLSFDNGMEWVDRFQHITGELGGKWTKEVNDAYDFCFGVNLIQFGNMKLGSQLDAHVEVYAHDFDADMVRKNFSLLPLQDPVQNVACTDGIKAKLSDNIYKVSPDGGVPSYYYPSILSCGYCGAAGGNAVKSVCSACKRVHYCSKTCQVKDWKLRHKIACKRWKK
;
A
#
# COMPACT_ATOMS: atom_id res chain seq x y z
N ARG A 1 -2.24 -8.71 -22.25
CA ARG A 1 -1.94 -8.24 -20.87
C ARG A 1 -0.46 -8.37 -20.53
N SER A 2 0.27 -9.35 -21.08
CA SER A 2 1.74 -9.53 -20.95
C SER A 2 2.59 -8.48 -21.68
N LEU A 3 2.02 -7.71 -22.62
CA LEU A 3 2.73 -6.66 -23.37
C LEU A 3 3.09 -5.42 -22.52
N LEU A 4 2.33 -5.11 -21.46
CA LEU A 4 2.51 -3.85 -20.71
C LEU A 4 3.76 -3.85 -19.80
N VAL A 5 4.22 -5.03 -19.36
CA VAL A 5 5.45 -5.18 -18.56
C VAL A 5 6.69 -5.06 -19.46
N VAL A 6 6.58 -5.51 -20.71
CA VAL A 6 7.64 -5.36 -21.72
C VAL A 6 7.85 -3.89 -22.09
N ASP A 7 6.77 -3.09 -22.14
CA ASP A 7 6.85 -1.65 -22.43
C ASP A 7 7.61 -0.84 -21.35
N ILE A 8 7.59 -1.29 -20.09
CA ILE A 8 8.28 -0.60 -18.97
C ILE A 8 9.79 -0.92 -18.96
N LEU A 9 10.20 -2.09 -19.46
CA LEU A 9 11.61 -2.51 -19.48
C LEU A 9 12.41 -1.97 -20.69
N LEU A 10 11.75 -1.31 -21.66
CA LEU A 10 12.36 -0.91 -22.95
C LEU A 10 12.56 0.61 -23.15
N LEU A 11 12.39 1.45 -22.13
CA LEU A 11 12.51 2.91 -22.28
C LEU A 11 13.94 3.41 -22.04
N GLN A 12 14.77 3.44 -23.10
CA GLN A 12 15.80 4.47 -23.27
C GLN A 12 15.27 5.58 -24.20
N PRO A 13 15.78 6.83 -24.09
CA PRO A 13 15.28 7.95 -24.89
C PRO A 13 15.49 7.70 -26.39
N LEU A 14 14.39 7.71 -27.15
CA LEU A 14 14.37 7.52 -28.60
C LEU A 14 14.98 8.72 -29.32
N ASP A 15 16.05 8.48 -30.09
CA ASP A 15 16.52 9.40 -31.13
C ASP A 15 15.61 9.24 -32.37
N HIS A 16 14.80 10.24 -32.64
CA HIS A 16 13.81 10.24 -33.73
C HIS A 16 14.40 10.33 -35.15
N SER A 17 15.72 10.26 -35.31
CA SER A 17 16.38 10.44 -36.62
C SER A 17 16.58 9.17 -37.46
N LYS A 18 16.33 7.96 -36.94
CA LYS A 18 16.62 6.69 -37.68
C LYS A 18 15.35 5.91 -38.03
N LYS A 19 15.10 5.72 -39.33
CA LYS A 19 13.88 5.13 -39.91
C LYS A 19 13.81 3.59 -39.92
N SER A 20 14.75 2.89 -39.31
CA SER A 20 14.61 1.46 -39.00
C SER A 20 15.66 1.05 -37.96
N ILE A 21 15.21 0.50 -36.84
CA ILE A 21 16.08 -0.12 -35.84
C ILE A 21 15.49 -1.52 -35.58
N PRO A 22 16.29 -2.61 -35.66
CA PRO A 22 15.85 -3.92 -35.21
C PRO A 22 15.73 -3.90 -33.68
N PHE A 23 14.67 -4.50 -33.13
CA PHE A 23 14.53 -4.68 -31.69
C PHE A 23 15.71 -5.53 -31.15
N SER A 24 16.75 -4.89 -30.63
CA SER A 24 17.81 -5.58 -29.89
C SER A 24 17.47 -5.56 -28.41
N PHE A 25 17.07 -6.71 -27.86
CA PHE A 25 16.94 -6.90 -26.42
C PHE A 25 18.32 -6.76 -25.75
N ASN A 26 18.38 -6.05 -24.62
CA ASN A 26 19.60 -5.95 -23.83
C ASN A 26 19.84 -7.29 -23.12
N MET A 27 20.70 -8.14 -23.70
CA MET A 27 21.04 -9.46 -23.17
C MET A 27 21.69 -9.41 -21.78
N ASP A 28 22.34 -8.31 -21.41
CA ASP A 28 22.93 -8.14 -20.08
C ASP A 28 21.85 -7.94 -18.99
N LEU A 29 20.68 -7.41 -19.36
CA LEU A 29 19.54 -7.32 -18.44
C LEU A 29 18.96 -8.71 -18.16
N LEU A 30 18.86 -9.56 -19.19
CA LEU A 30 18.33 -10.92 -19.05
C LEU A 30 19.24 -11.82 -18.18
N LYS A 31 20.56 -11.67 -18.33
CA LYS A 31 21.54 -12.32 -17.44
C LYS A 31 21.37 -11.93 -15.97
N LYS A 32 21.05 -10.66 -15.69
CA LYS A 32 20.80 -10.20 -14.31
C LYS A 32 19.57 -10.82 -13.67
N PHE A 33 18.62 -11.32 -14.47
CA PHE A 33 17.44 -12.05 -14.00
C PHE A 33 17.61 -13.58 -14.12
N GLY A 34 18.83 -14.07 -14.40
CA GLY A 34 19.18 -15.49 -14.48
C GLY A 34 18.61 -16.25 -15.68
N PHE A 35 18.09 -15.55 -16.70
CA PHE A 35 17.40 -16.20 -17.83
C PHE A 35 18.35 -16.90 -18.81
N ASP A 36 19.66 -16.81 -18.61
CA ASP A 36 20.70 -17.42 -19.43
C ASP A 36 20.73 -18.96 -19.34
N GLY A 37 20.06 -19.55 -18.34
CA GLY A 37 19.89 -21.00 -18.21
C GLY A 37 18.64 -21.58 -18.90
N LEU A 38 17.74 -20.75 -19.44
CA LEU A 38 16.51 -21.23 -20.09
C LEU A 38 16.76 -21.61 -21.56
N PRO A 39 16.12 -22.68 -22.07
CA PRO A 39 16.17 -22.99 -23.50
C PRO A 39 15.66 -21.82 -24.36
N ASP A 40 16.34 -21.53 -25.46
CA ASP A 40 15.99 -20.47 -26.43
C ASP A 40 14.56 -20.60 -27.00
N GLU A 41 14.00 -21.81 -26.89
CA GLU A 41 12.66 -22.14 -27.36
C GLU A 41 11.55 -21.60 -26.43
N ILE A 42 11.87 -21.22 -25.19
CA ILE A 42 10.90 -20.61 -24.27
C ILE A 42 10.71 -19.14 -24.68
N PRO A 43 9.50 -18.71 -25.07
CA PRO A 43 9.25 -17.32 -25.41
C PRO A 43 9.63 -16.42 -24.23
N LEU A 44 10.55 -15.49 -24.45
CA LEU A 44 11.04 -14.59 -23.41
C LEU A 44 9.91 -13.87 -22.62
N PRO A 45 8.81 -13.39 -23.24
CA PRO A 45 7.69 -12.80 -22.50
C PRO A 45 7.04 -13.77 -21.50
N LEU A 46 7.02 -15.07 -21.82
CA LEU A 46 6.50 -16.11 -20.94
C LEU A 46 7.45 -16.35 -19.76
N ALA A 47 8.76 -16.45 -20.02
CA ALA A 47 9.77 -16.58 -18.97
C ALA A 47 9.75 -15.39 -17.99
N ILE A 48 9.69 -14.18 -18.51
CA ILE A 48 9.53 -12.95 -17.72
C ILE A 48 8.23 -12.99 -16.92
N THR A 49 7.12 -13.42 -17.52
CA THR A 49 5.84 -13.52 -16.83
C THR A 49 5.89 -14.52 -15.69
N ILE A 50 6.50 -15.69 -15.87
CA ILE A 50 6.60 -16.73 -14.84
C ILE A 50 7.48 -16.27 -13.68
N ALA A 51 8.67 -15.75 -13.99
CA ALA A 51 9.64 -15.31 -12.99
C ALA A 51 9.17 -14.09 -12.19
N ILE A 52 8.62 -13.06 -12.84
CA ILE A 52 8.22 -11.82 -12.16
C ILE A 52 6.97 -12.02 -11.28
N ASN A 53 6.00 -12.81 -11.73
CA ASN A 53 4.75 -12.97 -10.98
C ASN A 53 4.82 -14.07 -9.90
N GLY A 54 5.95 -14.78 -9.80
CA GLY A 54 6.17 -15.80 -8.77
C GLY A 54 5.11 -16.90 -8.79
N TYR A 55 4.82 -17.42 -9.98
CA TYR A 55 3.88 -18.53 -10.16
C TYR A 55 4.41 -19.81 -9.51
N SER A 56 3.52 -20.60 -8.90
CA SER A 56 3.82 -21.98 -8.54
C SER A 56 3.96 -22.84 -9.80
N GLU A 57 4.63 -24.00 -9.67
CA GLU A 57 4.77 -24.95 -10.79
C GLU A 57 3.41 -25.31 -11.40
N GLY A 58 2.39 -25.56 -10.56
CA GLY A 58 1.05 -25.91 -11.01
C GLY A 58 0.35 -24.79 -11.80
N GLU A 59 0.49 -23.53 -11.37
CA GLU A 59 -0.09 -22.39 -12.07
C GLU A 59 0.62 -22.12 -13.40
N ALA A 60 1.96 -22.19 -13.41
CA ALA A 60 2.74 -22.06 -14.64
C ALA A 60 2.38 -23.17 -15.63
N ARG A 61 2.22 -24.41 -15.15
CA ARG A 61 1.83 -25.57 -15.96
C ARG A 61 0.45 -25.36 -16.58
N SER A 62 -0.53 -24.92 -15.80
CA SER A 62 -1.86 -24.58 -16.31
C SER A 62 -1.76 -23.53 -17.42
N MET A 63 -1.03 -22.43 -17.19
CA MET A 63 -0.90 -21.33 -18.14
C MET A 63 -0.20 -21.75 -19.45
N ILE A 64 0.86 -22.56 -19.38
CA ILE A 64 1.58 -23.04 -20.57
C ILE A 64 0.70 -24.02 -21.36
N SER A 65 0.01 -24.93 -20.67
CA SER A 65 -0.83 -25.96 -21.31
C SER A 65 -2.03 -25.41 -22.10
N GLU A 66 -2.43 -24.15 -21.87
CA GLU A 66 -3.49 -23.50 -22.64
C GLU A 66 -3.08 -23.21 -24.09
N ASN A 67 -1.79 -23.07 -24.37
CA ASN A 67 -1.27 -22.59 -25.66
C ASN A 67 -0.25 -23.54 -26.32
N TYR A 68 0.23 -24.54 -25.59
CA TYR A 68 1.27 -25.47 -26.05
C TYR A 68 0.88 -26.91 -25.71
N ASP A 69 1.38 -27.88 -26.48
CA ASP A 69 1.11 -29.29 -26.21
C ASP A 69 1.77 -29.76 -24.90
N ALA A 70 1.36 -30.96 -24.45
CA ALA A 70 1.80 -31.52 -23.18
C ALA A 70 3.32 -31.75 -23.12
N GLN A 71 3.97 -32.09 -24.24
CA GLN A 71 5.39 -32.37 -24.29
C GLN A 71 6.21 -31.08 -24.17
N ILE A 72 5.81 -30.01 -24.88
CA ILE A 72 6.40 -28.67 -24.73
C ILE A 72 6.21 -28.16 -23.31
N THR A 73 4.98 -28.30 -22.78
CA THR A 73 4.64 -27.86 -21.41
C THR A 73 5.55 -28.50 -20.37
N GLU A 74 5.66 -29.83 -20.38
CA GLU A 74 6.49 -30.56 -19.41
C GLU A 74 7.96 -30.17 -19.50
N ARG A 75 8.50 -30.07 -20.72
CA ARG A 75 9.89 -29.69 -20.94
C ARG A 75 10.20 -28.28 -20.43
N TRP A 76 9.29 -27.32 -20.65
CA TRP A 76 9.46 -25.95 -20.15
C TRP A 76 9.34 -25.87 -18.63
N ILE A 77 8.38 -26.59 -18.04
CA ILE A 77 8.28 -26.68 -16.58
C ILE A 77 9.57 -27.24 -15.97
N GLN A 78 10.12 -28.32 -16.52
CA GLN A 78 11.40 -28.86 -16.05
C GLN A 78 12.55 -27.85 -16.16
N ALA A 79 12.60 -27.05 -17.23
CA ALA A 79 13.59 -25.99 -17.38
C ALA A 79 13.44 -24.91 -16.29
N PHE A 80 12.20 -24.46 -16.01
CA PHE A 80 11.93 -23.49 -14.93
C PHE A 80 12.25 -24.08 -13.55
N THR A 81 11.93 -25.35 -13.29
CA THR A 81 12.27 -26.04 -12.04
C THR A 81 13.78 -26.14 -11.86
N LYS A 82 14.51 -26.54 -12.91
CA LYS A 82 15.98 -26.65 -12.87
C LYS A 82 16.66 -25.30 -12.63
N ALA A 83 16.08 -24.23 -13.16
CA ALA A 83 16.55 -22.86 -12.93
C ALA A 83 15.95 -22.22 -11.66
N ASN A 84 15.26 -23.00 -10.83
CA ASN A 84 14.73 -22.60 -9.52
C ASN A 84 13.76 -21.39 -9.58
N TYR A 85 12.99 -21.28 -10.67
CA TYR A 85 12.03 -20.19 -10.88
C TYR A 85 10.69 -20.39 -10.18
N PHE A 86 10.42 -21.60 -9.66
CA PHE A 86 9.21 -21.87 -8.90
C PHE A 86 9.44 -21.67 -7.41
N ARG A 87 8.40 -21.18 -6.74
CA ARG A 87 8.38 -21.05 -5.29
C ARG A 87 8.62 -22.43 -4.64
N SER A 88 9.76 -22.58 -3.96
CA SER A 88 9.98 -23.76 -3.10
C SER A 88 8.90 -23.79 -2.03
N ARG A 89 8.24 -24.95 -1.86
CA ARG A 89 7.42 -25.18 -0.66
C ARG A 89 8.39 -25.20 0.51
N SER A 90 8.41 -24.14 1.32
CA SER A 90 9.18 -24.10 2.55
C SER A 90 8.72 -25.25 3.45
N THR A 91 9.50 -26.32 3.49
CA THR A 91 9.51 -27.22 4.63
C THR A 91 10.14 -26.44 5.77
N THR A 92 9.36 -26.15 6.80
CA THR A 92 9.81 -25.54 8.04
C THR A 92 10.92 -26.41 8.65
N SER A 93 12.18 -26.02 8.49
CA SER A 93 13.29 -26.56 9.26
C SER A 93 13.67 -25.55 10.32
N ASP A 94 13.57 -25.97 11.58
CA ASP A 94 14.03 -25.22 12.75
C ASP A 94 15.53 -24.92 12.62
N HIS A 95 15.89 -23.64 12.52
CA HIS A 95 17.27 -23.20 12.71
C HIS A 95 17.35 -22.30 13.94
N ASN A 96 18.03 -22.83 14.96
CA ASN A 96 18.64 -22.09 16.06
C ASN A 96 19.84 -21.33 15.51
N ASP A 97 19.84 -20.01 15.60
CA ASP A 97 21.05 -19.19 15.44
C ASP A 97 21.27 -18.37 16.71
N ASP A 98 22.32 -18.76 17.44
CA ASP A 98 23.04 -17.93 18.38
C ASP A 98 23.85 -16.91 17.59
N ASN A 99 23.68 -15.61 17.87
CA ASN A 99 24.78 -14.67 17.72
C ASN A 99 24.63 -13.44 18.62
N THR A 100 25.69 -13.24 19.38
CA THR A 100 26.04 -12.06 20.17
C THR A 100 26.91 -11.15 19.28
N ASP A 101 26.66 -9.84 19.24
CA ASP A 101 27.53 -8.83 19.86
C ASP A 101 27.06 -7.38 19.57
N SER A 102 27.58 -6.50 20.41
CA SER A 102 27.21 -5.16 20.88
C SER A 102 27.37 -3.93 19.96
N ASN A 103 26.53 -2.91 20.21
CA ASN A 103 26.97 -1.53 20.51
C ASN A 103 25.80 -0.65 21.04
N PRO A 104 25.90 -0.01 22.23
CA PRO A 104 24.81 0.79 22.78
C PRO A 104 24.98 2.28 22.46
N SER A 105 24.04 2.84 21.70
CA SER A 105 23.83 4.29 21.62
C SER A 105 22.45 4.61 22.18
N GLU A 106 22.41 5.30 23.31
CA GLU A 106 21.25 5.96 23.91
C GLU A 106 19.95 5.13 23.85
N GLU A 107 19.97 3.95 24.49
CA GLU A 107 18.74 3.25 24.84
C GLU A 107 18.00 4.06 25.91
N GLU A 108 16.95 4.77 25.51
CA GLU A 108 15.84 5.07 26.42
C GLU A 108 15.50 3.76 27.14
N SER A 109 15.43 3.79 28.47
CA SER A 109 15.25 2.61 29.32
C SER A 109 13.91 1.91 29.05
N TYR A 110 13.86 1.08 28.02
CA TYR A 110 12.71 0.28 27.59
C TYR A 110 12.70 -1.12 28.25
N ASP A 111 13.59 -1.37 29.22
CA ASP A 111 13.84 -2.70 29.77
C ASP A 111 12.68 -3.28 30.63
N ASN A 112 11.59 -2.53 30.81
CA ASN A 112 10.36 -2.99 31.47
C ASN A 112 9.20 -3.36 30.52
N ASP A 113 9.39 -3.30 29.20
CA ASP A 113 8.30 -3.40 28.22
C ASP A 113 8.08 -4.81 27.60
N LYS A 114 8.58 -5.87 28.24
CA LYS A 114 8.40 -7.25 27.74
C LYS A 114 6.94 -7.73 27.71
N ASP A 115 6.05 -7.02 28.41
CA ASP A 115 4.61 -7.36 28.48
C ASP A 115 3.72 -6.42 27.63
N ILE A 116 4.28 -5.64 26.70
CA ILE A 116 3.43 -4.82 25.83
C ILE A 116 2.69 -5.72 24.82
N ASP A 117 1.37 -5.66 24.88
CA ASP A 117 0.46 -6.16 23.86
C ASP A 117 0.78 -5.60 22.46
N GLY A 118 1.07 -6.49 21.50
CA GLY A 118 1.50 -6.09 20.16
C GLY A 118 0.47 -5.24 19.40
N GLY A 119 -0.82 -5.52 19.56
CA GLY A 119 -1.90 -4.76 18.92
C GLY A 119 -1.98 -3.32 19.45
N HIS A 120 -1.90 -3.16 20.77
CA HIS A 120 -1.88 -1.87 21.43
C HIS A 120 -0.61 -1.07 21.10
N PHE A 121 0.55 -1.74 21.08
CA PHE A 121 1.81 -1.11 20.69
C PHE A 121 1.75 -0.56 19.27
N LEU A 122 1.27 -1.38 18.32
CA LEU A 122 1.10 -0.97 16.93
C LEU A 122 0.19 0.26 16.82
N TRP A 123 -0.97 0.24 17.49
CA TRP A 123 -1.90 1.37 17.49
C TRP A 123 -1.23 2.66 17.98
N GLN A 124 -0.60 2.63 19.15
CA GLN A 124 0.03 3.80 19.75
C GLN A 124 1.19 4.33 18.90
N LYS A 125 2.08 3.43 18.45
CA LYS A 125 3.27 3.80 17.68
C LYS A 125 2.87 4.37 16.32
N LEU A 126 1.93 3.73 15.62
CA LEU A 126 1.42 4.22 14.34
C LEU A 126 0.75 5.58 14.48
N LYS A 127 -0.10 5.76 15.50
CA LYS A 127 -0.76 7.04 15.77
C LYS A 127 0.26 8.15 16.03
N LYS A 128 1.26 7.91 16.88
CA LYS A 128 2.33 8.86 17.19
C LYS A 128 3.10 9.29 15.94
N GLU A 129 3.48 8.34 15.07
CA GLU A 129 4.19 8.67 13.82
C GLU A 129 3.31 9.52 12.89
N LEU A 130 2.04 9.14 12.72
CA LEU A 130 1.08 9.88 11.90
C LEU A 130 0.81 11.30 12.43
N GLU A 131 0.63 11.46 13.74
CA GLU A 131 0.40 12.76 14.39
C GLU A 131 1.63 13.66 14.35
N SER A 132 2.83 13.08 14.39
CA SER A 132 4.08 13.86 14.34
C SER A 132 4.28 14.54 12.99
N ASN A 133 4.17 13.77 11.90
CA ASN A 133 4.28 14.27 10.53
C ASN A 133 3.75 13.23 9.54
N GLU A 134 2.45 13.27 9.29
CA GLU A 134 1.72 12.34 8.41
C GLU A 134 2.35 12.20 7.01
N ASN A 135 2.82 13.31 6.42
CA ASN A 135 3.43 13.31 5.09
C ASN A 135 4.83 12.67 5.06
N ASP A 136 5.66 12.96 6.06
CA ASP A 136 6.98 12.33 6.18
C ASP A 136 6.84 10.83 6.42
N PHE A 137 5.94 10.44 7.33
CA PHE A 137 5.64 9.03 7.57
C PHE A 137 5.19 8.31 6.28
N LYS A 138 4.32 8.94 5.49
CA LYS A 138 3.91 8.43 4.18
C LYS A 138 5.11 8.14 3.28
N HIS A 139 6.03 9.09 3.17
CA HIS A 139 7.20 8.98 2.31
C HIS A 139 8.09 7.81 2.74
N ARG A 140 8.35 7.70 4.04
CA ARG A 140 9.15 6.62 4.62
C ARG A 140 8.52 5.24 4.37
N VAL A 141 7.21 5.12 4.59
CA VAL A 141 6.47 3.88 4.31
C VAL A 141 6.48 3.55 2.82
N TYR A 142 6.30 4.54 1.95
CA TYR A 142 6.33 4.32 0.49
C TYR A 142 7.71 3.88 -0.01
N ALA A 143 8.78 4.46 0.54
CA ALA A 143 10.15 4.02 0.26
C ALA A 143 10.33 2.56 0.71
N LEU A 144 9.91 2.20 1.92
CA LEU A 144 9.95 0.83 2.42
C LEU A 144 9.16 -0.13 1.53
N ASP A 145 7.97 0.27 1.07
CA ASP A 145 7.12 -0.49 0.16
C ASP A 145 7.80 -0.75 -1.20
N ILE A 146 8.39 0.29 -1.82
CA ILE A 146 9.15 0.15 -3.07
C ILE A 146 10.30 -0.83 -2.89
N VAL A 147 11.08 -0.65 -1.83
CA VAL A 147 12.28 -1.46 -1.59
C VAL A 147 11.90 -2.92 -1.37
N THR A 148 10.88 -3.16 -0.54
CA THR A 148 10.32 -4.51 -0.31
C THR A 148 9.88 -5.17 -1.61
N LYS A 149 9.28 -4.40 -2.54
CA LYS A 149 8.81 -4.92 -3.83
C LYS A 149 9.95 -5.16 -4.83
N SER A 150 11.05 -4.42 -4.72
CA SER A 150 12.07 -4.33 -5.77
C SER A 150 13.35 -5.12 -5.47
N LEU A 151 13.70 -5.33 -4.20
CA LEU A 151 14.99 -5.95 -3.84
C LEU A 151 14.89 -7.46 -3.66
N PRO A 152 15.79 -8.28 -4.23
CA PRO A 152 15.70 -9.72 -4.12
C PRO A 152 15.94 -10.28 -2.70
N GLU A 153 16.90 -9.82 -1.89
CA GLU A 153 17.37 -10.73 -0.80
C GLU A 153 17.73 -10.11 0.57
N ASP A 154 17.85 -8.79 0.77
CA ASP A 154 18.21 -8.27 2.11
C ASP A 154 17.57 -6.92 2.48
N MET A 155 16.69 -6.95 3.49
CA MET A 155 16.03 -5.77 4.07
C MET A 155 16.79 -5.15 5.25
N PHE A 156 17.74 -5.86 5.86
CA PHE A 156 18.38 -5.40 7.10
C PHE A 156 19.31 -4.21 6.87
N ASN A 157 19.79 -4.04 5.64
CA ASN A 157 20.63 -2.91 5.25
C ASN A 157 19.86 -1.63 4.84
N ILE A 158 18.52 -1.64 4.83
CA ILE A 158 17.71 -0.50 4.39
C ILE A 158 17.89 0.73 5.28
N GLY A 159 18.01 0.54 6.60
CA GLY A 159 18.22 1.65 7.55
C GLY A 159 19.52 2.42 7.28
N ASN A 160 20.50 1.78 6.63
CA ASN A 160 21.80 2.36 6.26
C ASN A 160 21.80 2.93 4.83
N LEU A 161 20.77 2.67 4.03
CA LEU A 161 20.65 3.24 2.71
C LEU A 161 20.27 4.72 2.85
N GLN A 162 21.26 5.60 2.67
CA GLN A 162 20.96 6.99 2.36
C GLN A 162 20.12 7.03 1.09
N ALA A 163 19.00 7.76 1.12
CA ALA A 163 18.18 7.99 -0.05
C ALA A 163 19.03 8.68 -1.13
N LYS A 164 19.63 7.89 -2.04
CA LYS A 164 20.47 8.41 -3.12
C LYS A 164 19.65 9.19 -4.15
N GLU A 165 18.33 8.96 -4.18
CA GLU A 165 17.39 9.70 -5.00
C GLU A 165 16.22 10.16 -4.14
N ILE A 166 15.96 11.47 -4.18
CA ILE A 166 14.71 12.06 -3.70
C ILE A 166 13.62 11.53 -4.62
N VAL A 167 12.73 10.67 -4.12
CA VAL A 167 11.51 10.32 -4.86
C VAL A 167 10.65 11.59 -4.89
N PRO A 168 10.42 12.20 -6.07
CA PRO A 168 9.64 13.44 -6.15
C PRO A 168 8.23 13.23 -5.57
N PHE A 169 7.78 14.17 -4.73
CA PHE A 169 6.49 14.09 -4.03
C PHE A 169 5.31 13.86 -4.99
N ASP A 170 5.36 14.47 -6.18
CA ASP A 170 4.36 14.31 -7.24
C ASP A 170 4.24 12.85 -7.71
N LYS A 171 5.35 12.12 -7.79
CA LYS A 171 5.30 10.67 -8.11
C LYS A 171 4.66 9.83 -7.01
N ILE A 172 4.76 10.24 -5.75
CA ILE A 172 4.16 9.53 -4.60
C ILE A 172 2.67 9.83 -4.52
N GLY A 173 2.28 11.10 -4.69
CA GLY A 173 0.89 11.57 -4.62
C GLY A 173 -0.02 10.91 -5.66
N ASP A 174 0.45 10.78 -6.89
CA ASP A 174 -0.35 10.25 -8.00
C ASP A 174 -0.47 8.71 -7.97
N ASN A 175 0.52 8.00 -7.43
CA ASN A 175 0.55 6.54 -7.43
C ASN A 175 0.01 5.90 -6.14
N CYS A 176 0.08 6.60 -5.01
CA CYS A 176 -0.41 6.15 -3.71
C CYS A 176 -1.23 7.26 -3.05
N PRO A 177 -2.54 7.36 -3.38
CA PRO A 177 -3.42 8.31 -2.73
C PRO A 177 -3.43 8.02 -1.23
N TRP A 178 -3.19 9.05 -0.43
CA TRP A 178 -2.99 8.93 1.01
C TRP A 178 -4.21 8.37 1.74
N ASN A 179 -5.40 8.76 1.26
CA ASN A 179 -6.69 8.24 1.71
C ASN A 179 -7.06 6.90 1.05
N GLY A 180 -6.15 6.28 0.29
CA GLY A 180 -6.41 4.99 -0.34
C GLY A 180 -6.32 3.84 0.65
N CYS A 181 -7.43 3.09 0.80
CA CYS A 181 -7.49 1.85 1.58
C CYS A 181 -6.29 0.92 1.37
N LYS A 182 -5.81 0.79 0.13
CA LYS A 182 -4.64 -0.02 -0.23
C LYS A 182 -3.34 0.47 0.40
N PHE A 183 -3.15 1.79 0.49
CA PHE A 183 -1.98 2.35 1.13
C PHE A 183 -2.01 2.07 2.63
N ALA A 184 -3.17 2.28 3.28
CA ALA A 184 -3.35 1.93 4.70
C ALA A 184 -3.08 0.44 4.94
N SER A 185 -3.68 -0.46 4.16
CA SER A 185 -3.44 -1.89 4.30
C SER A 185 -1.97 -2.28 4.05
N ASN A 186 -1.32 -1.74 3.00
CA ASN A 186 0.12 -1.97 2.77
C ASN A 186 0.96 -1.53 3.97
N THR A 187 0.65 -0.36 4.52
CA THR A 187 1.36 0.22 5.67
C THR A 187 1.32 -0.72 6.85
N LEU A 188 0.13 -1.19 7.21
CA LEU A 188 -0.03 -2.12 8.33
C LEU A 188 0.61 -3.48 8.05
N LEU A 189 0.47 -4.04 6.83
CA LEU A 189 1.11 -5.29 6.43
C LEU A 189 2.64 -5.23 6.51
N LEU A 190 3.25 -4.07 6.23
CA LEU A 190 4.69 -3.88 6.44
C LEU A 190 5.09 -3.99 7.91
N PHE A 191 4.21 -3.62 8.85
CA PHE A 191 4.49 -3.63 10.28
C PHE A 191 4.09 -4.91 11.02
N VAL A 192 3.15 -5.69 10.48
CA VAL A 192 2.67 -6.96 11.10
C VAL A 192 3.17 -8.21 10.39
N SER A 193 4.06 -8.07 9.40
CA SER A 193 4.71 -9.21 8.73
C SER A 193 6.14 -9.41 9.25
N PRO A 194 6.65 -10.65 9.23
CA PRO A 194 8.05 -10.91 9.56
C PRO A 194 9.01 -9.98 8.80
N PRO A 195 10.15 -9.58 9.40
CA PRO A 195 11.01 -8.53 8.85
C PRO A 195 11.74 -8.92 7.56
N ASN A 196 11.77 -10.21 7.20
CA ASN A 196 12.43 -10.67 5.98
C ASN A 196 11.63 -10.29 4.71
N ALA A 197 12.36 -10.04 3.62
CA ALA A 197 11.82 -9.54 2.36
C ALA A 197 10.69 -10.41 1.80
N ASP A 198 10.84 -11.73 1.87
CA ASP A 198 9.90 -12.67 1.26
C ASP A 198 8.59 -12.75 2.02
N SER A 199 8.63 -12.78 3.35
CA SER A 199 7.44 -12.69 4.18
C SER A 199 6.69 -11.39 3.95
N LYS A 200 7.40 -10.25 3.87
CA LYS A 200 6.76 -8.96 3.55
C LYS A 200 6.14 -8.95 2.16
N ARG A 201 6.84 -9.44 1.13
CA ARG A 201 6.30 -9.55 -0.23
C ARG A 201 5.08 -10.44 -0.29
N ASN A 202 5.11 -11.58 0.40
CA ASN A 202 3.97 -12.48 0.50
C ASN A 202 2.79 -11.80 1.20
N ALA A 203 3.02 -11.02 2.26
CA ALA A 203 1.99 -10.26 2.95
C ALA A 203 1.40 -9.13 2.07
N LEU A 204 2.24 -8.42 1.30
CA LEU A 204 1.83 -7.33 0.42
C LEU A 204 1.21 -7.78 -0.91
N ARG A 205 1.38 -9.05 -1.29
CA ARG A 205 0.92 -9.58 -2.58
C ARG A 205 -0.57 -9.27 -2.86
N PRO A 206 -1.52 -9.50 -1.94
CA PRO A 206 -2.95 -9.27 -2.19
C PRO A 206 -3.30 -7.80 -2.50
N VAL A 207 -2.51 -6.86 -2.00
CA VAL A 207 -2.77 -5.41 -2.08
C VAL A 207 -1.89 -4.69 -3.09
N SER A 208 -0.81 -5.35 -3.57
CA SER A 208 0.15 -4.78 -4.50
C SER A 208 0.00 -5.29 -5.93
N ARG A 209 -0.41 -4.39 -6.85
CA ARG A 209 -0.46 -4.70 -8.29
C ARG A 209 0.87 -5.20 -8.87
N SER A 210 2.00 -4.69 -8.38
CA SER A 210 3.32 -5.09 -8.88
C SER A 210 3.75 -6.49 -8.42
N LEU A 211 3.06 -7.05 -7.40
CA LEU A 211 3.30 -8.40 -6.88
C LEU A 211 2.21 -9.38 -7.32
N GLY A 212 1.44 -9.05 -8.37
CA GLY A 212 0.31 -9.86 -8.85
C GLY A 212 -1.06 -9.32 -8.42
N GLY A 213 -1.13 -8.50 -7.38
CA GLY A 213 -2.34 -7.82 -6.90
C GLY A 213 -3.40 -8.76 -6.33
N CYS A 214 -4.62 -8.22 -6.15
CA CYS A 214 -5.78 -9.02 -5.79
C CYS A 214 -6.13 -9.93 -6.97
N ILE A 215 -5.92 -11.23 -6.78
CA ILE A 215 -6.19 -12.25 -7.79
C ILE A 215 -7.64 -12.67 -7.59
N ILE A 216 -8.56 -11.98 -8.27
CA ILE A 216 -9.94 -12.45 -8.33
C ILE A 216 -9.92 -13.80 -9.06
N PRO A 217 -10.40 -14.90 -8.44
CA PRO A 217 -10.39 -16.21 -9.07
C PRO A 217 -11.08 -16.20 -10.44
N SER A 218 -10.73 -17.16 -11.30
CA SER A 218 -11.43 -17.32 -12.57
C SER A 218 -12.94 -17.56 -12.32
N GLN A 219 -13.80 -17.22 -13.28
CA GLN A 219 -15.25 -17.42 -13.15
C GLN A 219 -15.64 -18.85 -12.77
N LYS A 220 -14.86 -19.85 -13.24
CA LYS A 220 -15.04 -21.26 -12.90
C LYS A 220 -14.75 -21.56 -11.42
N ASN A 221 -13.79 -20.86 -10.84
CA ASN A 221 -13.36 -21.06 -9.46
C ASN A 221 -14.12 -20.16 -8.48
N LEU A 222 -14.60 -19.00 -8.93
CA LEU A 222 -15.30 -18.01 -8.09
C LEU A 222 -16.48 -18.61 -7.33
N SER A 223 -17.29 -19.47 -7.95
CA SER A 223 -18.41 -20.12 -7.26
C SER A 223 -17.95 -21.08 -6.16
N ALA A 224 -16.79 -21.72 -6.32
CA ALA A 224 -16.23 -22.65 -5.35
C ALA A 224 -15.46 -21.96 -4.22
N THR A 225 -14.91 -20.77 -4.47
CA THR A 225 -14.14 -19.99 -3.48
C THR A 225 -14.99 -18.98 -2.72
N ARG A 226 -16.24 -18.75 -3.12
CA ARG A 226 -17.15 -17.84 -2.43
C ARG A 226 -17.60 -18.43 -1.12
N TRP A 227 -17.15 -17.81 -0.05
CA TRP A 227 -17.60 -18.14 1.29
C TRP A 227 -17.83 -16.83 2.07
N PRO A 228 -19.07 -16.33 2.14
CA PRO A 228 -19.36 -15.05 2.81
C PRO A 228 -19.05 -15.09 4.31
N TYR A 229 -18.94 -16.29 4.89
CA TYR A 229 -18.66 -16.48 6.31
C TYR A 229 -17.17 -16.57 6.65
N VAL A 230 -16.26 -16.36 5.68
CA VAL A 230 -14.81 -16.61 5.85
C VAL A 230 -14.22 -15.72 6.94
N LEU A 231 -14.66 -14.46 6.98
CA LEU A 231 -14.18 -13.52 7.98
C LEU A 231 -14.60 -13.92 9.38
N LYS A 232 -15.86 -14.31 9.59
CA LYS A 232 -16.35 -14.71 10.91
C LYS A 232 -15.66 -15.94 11.44
N GLN A 233 -15.52 -16.98 10.62
CA GLN A 233 -14.81 -18.19 11.03
C GLN A 233 -13.36 -17.88 11.44
N ILE A 234 -12.65 -17.07 10.66
CA ILE A 234 -11.26 -16.68 10.97
C ILE A 234 -11.22 -15.79 12.22
N TYR A 235 -12.17 -14.87 12.37
CA TYR A 235 -12.25 -13.98 13.52
C TYR A 235 -12.52 -14.75 14.82
N GLU A 236 -13.51 -15.67 14.83
CA GLU A 236 -13.80 -16.54 15.98
C GLU A 236 -12.57 -17.36 16.39
N GLN A 237 -11.89 -17.97 15.41
CA GLN A 237 -10.66 -18.72 15.67
C GLN A 237 -9.54 -17.82 16.22
N THR A 238 -9.47 -16.58 15.74
CA THR A 238 -8.48 -15.60 16.19
C THR A 238 -8.74 -15.15 17.62
N VAL A 239 -9.99 -14.89 17.99
CA VAL A 239 -10.38 -14.57 19.37
C VAL A 239 -10.01 -15.73 20.30
N LEU A 240 -10.32 -16.98 19.91
CA LEU A 240 -9.93 -18.15 20.67
C LEU A 240 -8.41 -18.26 20.84
N ASP A 241 -7.64 -18.01 19.78
CA ASP A 241 -6.17 -18.01 19.82
C ASP A 241 -5.62 -16.90 20.74
N VAL A 242 -6.24 -15.72 20.75
CA VAL A 242 -5.87 -14.61 21.64
C VAL A 242 -6.12 -15.00 23.10
N GLU A 243 -7.30 -15.54 23.40
CA GLU A 243 -7.68 -15.92 24.76
C GLU A 243 -6.82 -17.06 25.30
N THR A 244 -6.52 -18.07 24.47
CA THR A 244 -5.81 -19.28 24.91
C THR A 244 -4.29 -19.18 24.81
N LYS A 245 -3.76 -18.43 23.84
CA LYS A 245 -2.32 -18.36 23.54
C LYS A 245 -1.72 -16.97 23.72
N GLN A 246 -2.51 -15.96 24.09
CA GLN A 246 -2.06 -14.55 24.22
C GLN A 246 -1.41 -14.01 22.94
N LYS A 247 -1.87 -14.50 21.79
CA LYS A 247 -1.31 -14.24 20.47
C LYS A 247 -1.98 -13.03 19.83
N CYS A 248 -1.24 -12.13 19.19
CA CYS A 248 -1.82 -11.06 18.37
C CYS A 248 -1.89 -11.48 16.90
N THR A 249 -3.00 -11.17 16.24
CA THR A 249 -3.22 -11.51 14.83
C THR A 249 -3.84 -10.33 14.09
N ALA A 250 -3.26 -9.99 12.94
CA ALA A 250 -3.80 -9.03 12.00
C ALA A 250 -4.55 -9.77 10.88
N LEU A 251 -5.83 -9.45 10.72
CA LEU A 251 -6.71 -9.94 9.67
C LEU A 251 -6.76 -8.91 8.56
N HIS A 252 -6.06 -9.17 7.45
CA HIS A 252 -6.17 -8.39 6.24
C HIS A 252 -7.39 -8.85 5.43
N ILE A 253 -8.33 -7.94 5.24
CA ILE A 253 -9.61 -8.17 4.57
C ILE A 253 -9.58 -7.45 3.23
N SER A 254 -9.80 -8.20 2.15
CA SER A 254 -9.94 -7.67 0.79
C SER A 254 -11.35 -7.94 0.29
N LEU A 255 -12.11 -6.87 0.05
CA LEU A 255 -13.46 -6.89 -0.51
C LEU A 255 -13.42 -6.35 -1.93
N SER A 256 -13.80 -7.16 -2.91
CA SER A 256 -13.84 -6.76 -4.31
C SER A 256 -15.20 -7.11 -4.93
N ASP A 257 -15.79 -6.17 -5.64
CA ASP A 257 -16.94 -6.45 -6.50
C ASP A 257 -16.48 -7.10 -7.81
N VAL A 258 -16.85 -8.37 -8.02
CA VAL A 258 -16.47 -9.17 -9.20
C VAL A 258 -16.97 -8.54 -10.51
N GLU A 259 -18.00 -7.70 -10.46
CA GLU A 259 -18.47 -6.99 -11.64
C GLU A 259 -17.41 -6.06 -12.26
N ILE A 260 -16.42 -5.62 -11.47
CA ILE A 260 -15.26 -4.87 -11.98
C ILE A 260 -14.46 -5.68 -13.01
N MET A 261 -14.46 -7.01 -12.88
CA MET A 261 -13.72 -7.94 -13.74
C MET A 261 -14.54 -8.49 -14.88
N ARG A 262 -15.84 -8.71 -14.67
CA ARG A 262 -16.75 -9.23 -15.72
C ARG A 262 -17.06 -8.20 -16.79
N ASN A 263 -17.15 -6.94 -16.37
CA ASN A 263 -17.54 -5.85 -17.24
C ASN A 263 -16.48 -4.73 -17.22
N PRO A 264 -15.22 -5.01 -17.61
CA PRO A 264 -14.22 -3.95 -17.70
C PRO A 264 -14.74 -2.96 -18.74
N GLY A 265 -15.05 -1.74 -18.32
CA GLY A 265 -15.61 -0.73 -19.22
C GLY A 265 -14.78 -0.62 -20.50
N LYS A 266 -15.43 -0.32 -21.64
CA LYS A 266 -14.69 0.01 -22.87
C LYS A 266 -13.94 1.34 -22.62
N GLY A 267 -12.65 1.26 -22.28
CA GLY A 267 -11.77 2.39 -21.99
C GLY A 267 -11.67 2.77 -20.50
N PHE A 268 -10.90 3.82 -20.18
CA PHE A 268 -10.67 4.33 -18.82
C PHE A 268 -11.91 4.95 -18.11
N LYS A 269 -13.09 4.91 -18.73
CA LYS A 269 -14.32 5.32 -18.07
C LYS A 269 -14.72 4.21 -17.09
N CYS A 270 -14.22 4.30 -15.86
CA CYS A 270 -14.69 3.46 -14.76
C CYS A 270 -16.22 3.45 -14.77
N ARG A 271 -16.82 2.26 -14.81
CA ARG A 271 -18.26 2.16 -14.64
C ARG A 271 -18.61 2.75 -13.27
N PRO A 272 -19.59 3.66 -13.19
CA PRO A 272 -20.24 3.94 -11.92
C PRO A 272 -20.80 2.61 -11.39
N GLY A 273 -20.53 2.27 -10.14
CA GLY A 273 -21.16 1.12 -9.51
C GLY A 273 -20.28 -0.12 -9.23
N THR A 274 -18.95 -0.03 -9.30
CA THR A 274 -18.06 -1.13 -8.83
C THR A 274 -17.06 -0.59 -7.82
N PHE A 275 -16.72 -1.36 -6.80
CA PHE A 275 -15.74 -0.95 -5.79
C PHE A 275 -14.79 -2.08 -5.39
N ALA A 276 -13.64 -1.70 -4.85
CA ALA A 276 -12.73 -2.58 -4.15
C ALA A 276 -12.25 -1.86 -2.88
N HIS A 277 -12.31 -2.53 -1.74
CA HIS A 277 -11.95 -2.00 -0.45
C HIS A 277 -11.06 -3.00 0.28
N THR A 278 -10.10 -2.50 1.04
CA THR A 278 -9.26 -3.33 1.91
C THR A 278 -9.11 -2.64 3.25
N CYS A 279 -9.17 -3.41 4.33
CA CYS A 279 -8.95 -2.93 5.68
C CYS A 279 -8.20 -4.01 6.46
N ILE A 280 -7.70 -3.64 7.64
CA ILE A 280 -7.05 -4.58 8.55
C ILE A 280 -7.71 -4.48 9.91
N ILE A 281 -8.00 -5.63 10.51
CA ILE A 281 -8.41 -5.74 11.90
C ILE A 281 -7.27 -6.38 12.67
N THR A 282 -6.81 -5.81 13.77
CA THR A 282 -5.93 -6.54 14.70
C THR A 282 -6.73 -6.98 15.90
N VAL A 283 -6.63 -8.26 16.23
CA VAL A 283 -7.18 -8.86 17.45
C VAL A 283 -6.01 -9.18 18.37
N SER A 284 -6.11 -8.73 19.62
CA SER A 284 -5.04 -8.78 20.62
C SER A 284 -5.63 -8.99 22.01
N PRO A 285 -4.83 -9.42 23.01
CA PRO A 285 -5.28 -9.47 24.40
C PRO A 285 -5.92 -8.19 24.94
N LYS A 286 -5.54 -7.01 24.42
CA LYS A 286 -6.17 -5.73 24.78
C LYS A 286 -7.50 -5.43 24.08
N GLY A 287 -7.88 -6.22 23.08
CA GLY A 287 -9.11 -6.06 22.31
C GLY A 287 -8.83 -5.92 20.81
N VAL A 288 -9.75 -5.23 20.12
CA VAL A 288 -9.79 -5.17 18.65
C VAL A 288 -9.57 -3.75 18.15
N TYR A 289 -8.73 -3.60 17.12
CA TYR A 289 -8.50 -2.33 16.42
C TYR A 289 -8.80 -2.50 14.93
N LEU A 290 -9.47 -1.53 14.32
CA LEU A 290 -9.72 -1.48 12.87
C LEU A 290 -8.86 -0.37 12.25
N TYR A 291 -8.16 -0.71 11.19
CA TYR A 291 -7.34 0.20 10.40
C TYR A 291 -7.91 0.29 8.99
N GLN A 292 -8.36 1.48 8.63
CA GLN A 292 -8.87 1.74 7.30
C GLN A 292 -8.68 3.19 6.87
N SER A 293 -8.73 3.40 5.57
CA SER A 293 -8.83 4.71 4.95
C SER A 293 -9.74 4.59 3.74
N TYR A 294 -10.45 5.65 3.39
CA TYR A 294 -11.34 5.63 2.25
C TYR A 294 -11.00 6.76 1.28
N GLY A 295 -10.91 6.43 -0.03
CA GLY A 295 -10.22 7.15 -1.12
C GLY A 295 -10.40 8.68 -1.25
N PRO A 296 -10.28 9.28 -2.44
CA PRO A 296 -10.22 10.75 -2.62
C PRO A 296 -11.33 11.57 -1.94
N ARG A 297 -12.47 10.96 -1.61
CA ARG A 297 -13.65 11.60 -0.98
C ARG A 297 -13.93 11.14 0.45
N GLY A 298 -13.11 10.25 1.04
CA GLY A 298 -13.30 9.77 2.40
C GLY A 298 -12.31 10.38 3.38
N TYR A 299 -11.63 9.52 4.12
CA TYR A 299 -10.78 9.89 5.24
C TYR A 299 -9.42 9.19 5.18
N THR A 300 -8.42 9.80 5.81
CA THR A 300 -7.07 9.23 5.96
C THR A 300 -7.02 8.19 7.08
N LEU A 301 -5.95 7.41 7.12
CA LEU A 301 -5.71 6.47 8.24
C LEU A 301 -5.64 7.21 9.58
N LEU A 302 -4.97 8.37 9.64
CA LEU A 302 -4.93 9.19 10.85
C LEU A 302 -6.32 9.66 11.27
N GLN A 303 -7.13 10.16 10.33
CA GLN A 303 -8.50 10.59 10.62
C GLN A 303 -9.37 9.43 11.13
N ASN A 304 -9.21 8.23 10.56
CA ASN A 304 -9.87 7.03 11.07
C ASN A 304 -9.47 6.75 12.52
N MET A 305 -8.17 6.79 12.84
CA MET A 305 -7.67 6.55 14.19
C MET A 305 -8.11 7.62 15.19
N GLN A 306 -8.14 8.89 14.78
CA GLN A 306 -8.58 10.00 15.62
C GLN A 306 -10.08 9.93 15.93
N ASN A 307 -10.90 9.63 14.92
CA ASN A 307 -12.36 9.53 15.08
C ASN A 307 -12.78 8.38 16.00
N GLN A 308 -11.91 7.38 16.19
CA GLN A 308 -12.20 6.19 16.97
C GLN A 308 -11.42 6.14 18.30
N ASN A 309 -10.69 7.20 18.64
CA ASN A 309 -9.77 7.22 19.77
C ASN A 309 -10.46 7.01 21.13
N GLU A 310 -11.73 7.39 21.26
CA GLU A 310 -12.52 7.20 22.48
C GLU A 310 -13.15 5.79 22.57
N ILE A 311 -13.14 5.04 21.46
CA ILE A 311 -13.84 3.77 21.30
C ILE A 311 -12.85 2.59 21.32
N TYR A 312 -11.59 2.80 20.90
CA TYR A 312 -10.59 1.74 20.84
C TYR A 312 -9.82 1.53 22.16
N PRO A 313 -9.45 0.28 22.48
CA PRO A 313 -9.79 -0.95 21.75
C PRO A 313 -11.28 -1.34 21.88
N LEU A 314 -11.85 -1.92 20.82
CA LEU A 314 -13.18 -2.55 20.89
C LEU A 314 -13.09 -3.84 21.70
N SER A 315 -14.19 -4.19 22.39
CA SER A 315 -14.36 -5.54 22.92
C SER A 315 -14.45 -6.57 21.80
N PHE A 316 -14.22 -7.86 22.11
CA PHE A 316 -14.37 -8.93 21.12
C PHE A 316 -15.81 -9.02 20.59
N ASP A 317 -16.81 -8.74 21.42
CA ASP A 317 -18.23 -8.68 21.02
C ASP A 317 -18.51 -7.54 20.03
N ASN A 318 -17.99 -6.33 20.29
CA ASN A 318 -18.16 -5.20 19.37
C ASN A 318 -17.41 -5.44 18.05
N GLY A 319 -16.25 -6.11 18.11
CA GLY A 319 -15.56 -6.57 16.90
C GLY A 319 -16.36 -7.62 16.14
N MET A 320 -17.04 -8.55 16.82
CA MET A 320 -17.94 -9.52 16.20
C MET A 320 -19.16 -8.84 15.57
N GLU A 321 -19.74 -7.82 16.21
CA GLU A 321 -20.82 -7.05 15.60
C GLU A 321 -20.38 -6.43 14.27
N TRP A 322 -19.16 -5.88 14.21
CA TRP A 322 -18.59 -5.38 12.96
C TRP A 322 -18.46 -6.47 11.89
N VAL A 323 -18.00 -7.66 12.28
CA VAL A 323 -17.87 -8.81 11.39
C VAL A 323 -19.23 -9.28 10.87
N ASP A 324 -20.25 -9.37 11.72
CA ASP A 324 -21.61 -9.75 11.34
C ASP A 324 -22.23 -8.71 10.39
N ARG A 325 -22.00 -7.42 10.61
CA ARG A 325 -22.42 -6.36 9.68
C ARG A 325 -21.70 -6.44 8.35
N PHE A 326 -20.40 -6.72 8.35
CA PHE A 326 -19.63 -6.92 7.12
C PHE A 326 -20.17 -8.12 6.32
N GLN A 327 -20.61 -9.18 6.98
CA GLN A 327 -21.22 -10.34 6.31
C GLN A 327 -22.50 -10.01 5.55
N HIS A 328 -23.27 -9.01 5.99
CA HIS A 328 -24.44 -8.55 5.22
C HIS A 328 -24.05 -7.96 3.87
N ILE A 329 -22.87 -7.36 3.75
CA ILE A 329 -22.34 -6.85 2.48
C ILE A 329 -21.98 -8.02 1.56
N THR A 330 -21.44 -9.10 2.12
CA THR A 330 -20.82 -10.19 1.36
C THR A 330 -21.74 -11.37 1.11
N GLY A 331 -22.82 -11.48 1.89
CA GLY A 331 -23.86 -12.52 1.74
C GLY A 331 -24.71 -12.36 0.48
N GLU A 332 -24.73 -11.18 -0.14
CA GLU A 332 -25.45 -10.86 -1.38
C GLU A 332 -24.72 -11.38 -2.62
N LEU A 333 -24.55 -12.70 -2.73
CA LEU A 333 -23.84 -13.37 -3.82
C LEU A 333 -24.60 -13.25 -5.15
N GLY A 334 -24.18 -12.33 -6.02
CA GLY A 334 -24.90 -12.02 -7.26
C GLY A 334 -26.20 -11.24 -7.04
N GLY A 335 -26.31 -10.59 -5.88
CA GLY A 335 -27.47 -9.80 -5.47
C GLY A 335 -27.51 -8.40 -6.08
N LYS A 336 -28.30 -7.54 -5.45
CA LYS A 336 -28.40 -6.12 -5.79
C LYS A 336 -27.85 -5.28 -4.65
N TRP A 337 -27.31 -4.11 -4.97
CA TRP A 337 -27.01 -3.08 -3.99
C TRP A 337 -28.32 -2.56 -3.42
N THR A 338 -28.71 -3.07 -2.25
CA THR A 338 -29.91 -2.65 -1.51
C THR A 338 -29.60 -1.50 -0.55
N LYS A 339 -30.63 -1.00 0.13
CA LYS A 339 -30.43 0.01 1.19
C LYS A 339 -29.72 -0.64 2.37
N GLU A 340 -30.09 -1.86 2.72
CA GLU A 340 -29.54 -2.63 3.83
C GLU A 340 -28.04 -2.92 3.65
N VAL A 341 -27.62 -3.26 2.42
CA VAL A 341 -26.20 -3.42 2.07
C VAL A 341 -25.45 -2.11 2.20
N ASN A 342 -26.04 -1.00 1.74
CA ASN A 342 -25.43 0.31 1.87
C ASN A 342 -25.30 0.74 3.33
N ASP A 343 -26.32 0.48 4.15
CA ASP A 343 -26.32 0.78 5.59
C ASP A 343 -25.27 -0.07 6.32
N ALA A 344 -25.10 -1.35 5.93
CA ALA A 344 -24.03 -2.21 6.43
C ALA A 344 -22.64 -1.72 6.00
N TYR A 345 -22.48 -1.27 4.75
CA TYR A 345 -21.23 -0.68 4.26
C TYR A 345 -20.89 0.62 4.98
N ASP A 346 -21.89 1.48 5.20
CA ASP A 346 -21.74 2.73 5.94
C ASP A 346 -21.36 2.46 7.41
N PHE A 347 -21.97 1.45 8.03
CA PHE A 347 -21.56 1.02 9.38
C PHE A 347 -20.09 0.56 9.41
N CYS A 348 -19.67 -0.31 8.49
CA CYS A 348 -18.33 -0.87 8.51
C CYS A 348 -17.26 0.18 8.16
N PHE A 349 -17.55 1.06 7.21
CA PHE A 349 -16.55 1.93 6.58
C PHE A 349 -16.78 3.42 6.83
N GLY A 350 -17.88 3.84 7.46
CA GLY A 350 -18.24 5.25 7.65
C GLY A 350 -18.48 5.99 6.33
N VAL A 351 -18.95 5.29 5.30
CA VAL A 351 -19.09 5.80 3.94
C VAL A 351 -20.41 5.36 3.32
N ASN A 352 -21.26 6.33 3.03
CA ASN A 352 -22.51 6.08 2.30
C ASN A 352 -22.30 6.14 0.77
N LEU A 353 -22.14 4.98 0.12
CA LEU A 353 -21.85 4.92 -1.32
C LEU A 353 -22.96 5.46 -2.22
N ILE A 354 -24.22 5.41 -1.77
CA ILE A 354 -25.35 6.03 -2.47
C ILE A 354 -25.22 7.56 -2.43
N GLN A 355 -24.97 8.13 -1.26
CA GLN A 355 -24.81 9.58 -1.08
C GLN A 355 -23.63 10.13 -1.89
N PHE A 356 -22.51 9.39 -1.96
CA PHE A 356 -21.36 9.78 -2.78
C PHE A 356 -21.59 9.63 -4.29
N GLY A 357 -22.71 9.02 -4.70
CA GLY A 357 -23.04 8.73 -6.09
C GLY A 357 -22.18 7.62 -6.71
N ASN A 358 -21.50 6.84 -5.87
CA ASN A 358 -20.66 5.72 -6.28
C ASN A 358 -21.48 4.47 -6.60
N MET A 359 -22.58 4.25 -5.88
CA MET A 359 -23.53 3.15 -6.07
C MET A 359 -24.97 3.67 -6.24
N LYS A 360 -25.82 2.91 -6.91
CA LYS A 360 -27.27 3.16 -6.99
C LYS A 360 -28.03 1.95 -6.46
N LEU A 361 -29.19 2.18 -5.85
CA LEU A 361 -30.09 1.09 -5.48
C LEU A 361 -30.42 0.24 -6.71
N GLY A 362 -30.32 -1.08 -6.56
CA GLY A 362 -30.53 -2.04 -7.63
C GLY A 362 -29.32 -2.29 -8.54
N SER A 363 -28.19 -1.61 -8.32
CA SER A 363 -26.92 -1.94 -9.02
C SER A 363 -26.56 -3.40 -8.74
N GLN A 364 -25.99 -4.10 -9.73
CA GLN A 364 -25.53 -5.46 -9.49
C GLN A 364 -24.38 -5.43 -8.47
N LEU A 365 -24.42 -6.33 -7.50
CA LEU A 365 -23.35 -6.54 -6.54
C LEU A 365 -22.92 -8.00 -6.62
N ASP A 366 -21.62 -8.22 -6.76
CA ASP A 366 -21.08 -9.56 -6.67
C ASP A 366 -19.81 -9.58 -5.82
N ALA A 367 -20.00 -9.52 -4.50
CA ALA A 367 -18.91 -9.42 -3.54
C ALA A 367 -18.05 -10.69 -3.50
N HIS A 368 -16.72 -10.50 -3.60
CA HIS A 368 -15.70 -11.50 -3.31
C HIS A 368 -14.85 -11.01 -2.15
N VAL A 369 -14.61 -11.90 -1.18
CA VAL A 369 -13.89 -11.60 0.05
C VAL A 369 -12.71 -12.54 0.18
N GLU A 370 -11.56 -11.98 0.51
CA GLU A 370 -10.37 -12.72 0.91
C GLU A 370 -9.92 -12.22 2.27
N VAL A 371 -9.55 -13.15 3.15
CA VAL A 371 -9.07 -12.83 4.49
C VAL A 371 -7.75 -13.56 4.71
N TYR A 372 -6.73 -12.80 5.09
CA TYR A 372 -5.39 -13.30 5.39
C TYR A 372 -5.06 -12.99 6.84
N ALA A 373 -4.69 -14.00 7.61
CA ALA A 373 -4.26 -13.84 9.00
C ALA A 373 -2.73 -13.72 9.07
N HIS A 374 -2.25 -12.74 9.83
CA HIS A 374 -0.83 -12.48 10.05
C HIS A 374 -0.56 -12.39 11.53
N ASP A 375 0.21 -13.35 12.05
CA ASP A 375 0.60 -13.36 13.45
C ASP A 375 1.73 -12.36 13.68
N PHE A 376 1.65 -11.60 14.77
CA PHE A 376 2.66 -10.60 15.11
C PHE A 376 2.76 -10.39 16.62
N ASP A 377 3.81 -9.71 17.06
CA ASP A 377 4.03 -9.29 18.44
C ASP A 377 4.62 -7.87 18.47
N ALA A 378 4.80 -7.31 19.68
CA ALA A 378 5.36 -5.97 19.84
C ALA A 378 6.79 -5.86 19.31
N ASP A 379 7.60 -6.92 19.44
CA ASP A 379 8.99 -6.95 18.99
C ASP A 379 9.10 -6.89 17.47
N MET A 380 8.26 -7.63 16.76
CA MET A 380 8.13 -7.60 15.31
C MET A 380 7.71 -6.22 14.84
N VAL A 381 6.71 -5.61 15.49
CA VAL A 381 6.29 -4.24 15.18
C VAL A 381 7.44 -3.26 15.39
N ARG A 382 8.15 -3.34 16.52
CA ARG A 382 9.30 -2.47 16.83
C ARG A 382 10.40 -2.60 15.78
N LYS A 383 10.79 -3.84 15.43
CA LYS A 383 11.75 -4.14 14.36
C LYS A 383 11.30 -3.59 13.02
N ASN A 384 10.01 -3.68 12.69
CA ASN A 384 9.52 -3.17 11.41
C ASN A 384 9.47 -1.64 11.36
N PHE A 385 9.19 -0.96 12.48
CA PHE A 385 9.30 0.49 12.55
C PHE A 385 10.75 0.98 12.40
N SER A 386 11.74 0.21 12.87
CA SER A 386 13.15 0.56 12.66
C SER A 386 13.65 0.36 11.23
N LEU A 387 12.89 -0.34 10.37
CA LEU A 387 13.16 -0.44 8.93
C LEU A 387 12.73 0.82 8.16
N LEU A 388 11.97 1.73 8.77
CA LEU A 388 11.63 2.98 8.11
C LEU A 388 12.92 3.79 7.89
N PRO A 389 13.07 4.42 6.70
CA PRO A 389 14.15 5.38 6.50
C PRO A 389 14.17 6.42 7.62
N LEU A 390 15.34 6.98 7.91
CA LEU A 390 15.44 8.08 8.86
C LEU A 390 14.52 9.23 8.41
N GLN A 391 13.93 9.92 9.39
CA GLN A 391 13.21 11.16 9.09
C GLN A 391 14.17 12.08 8.32
N ASP A 392 13.68 12.68 7.24
CA ASP A 392 14.46 13.72 6.58
C ASP A 392 14.80 14.74 7.66
N PRO A 393 16.09 15.02 7.94
CA PRO A 393 16.43 16.02 8.94
C PRO A 393 15.69 17.26 8.48
N VAL A 394 14.80 17.78 9.33
CA VAL A 394 14.02 18.97 9.01
C VAL A 394 15.06 20.06 8.78
N GLN A 395 15.46 20.23 7.52
CA GLN A 395 16.39 21.26 7.15
C GLN A 395 15.57 22.51 7.32
N ASN A 396 15.73 23.13 8.49
CA ASN A 396 15.43 24.53 8.69
C ASN A 396 16.38 25.28 7.77
N VAL A 397 16.07 25.27 6.46
CA VAL A 397 16.75 26.09 5.48
C VAL A 397 16.45 27.50 5.92
N ALA A 398 17.43 28.13 6.54
CA ALA A 398 17.36 29.53 6.89
C ALA A 398 16.92 30.27 5.63
N CYS A 399 15.83 31.03 5.73
CA CYS A 399 15.40 31.84 4.62
C CYS A 399 16.56 32.77 4.22
N THR A 400 16.62 33.21 2.96
CA THR A 400 17.70 34.07 2.47
C THR A 400 17.82 35.42 3.20
N ASP A 401 16.86 35.73 4.08
CA ASP A 401 16.87 36.88 5.00
C ASP A 401 17.47 36.56 6.39
N GLY A 402 17.98 35.34 6.62
CA GLY A 402 18.57 34.90 7.87
C GLY A 402 17.57 34.65 9.01
N ILE A 403 16.26 34.77 8.75
CA ILE A 403 15.24 34.61 9.79
C ILE A 403 14.93 33.13 9.96
N LYS A 404 15.23 32.59 11.15
CA LYS A 404 14.75 31.27 11.59
C LYS A 404 13.24 31.35 11.81
N ALA A 405 12.46 30.57 11.08
CA ALA A 405 11.01 30.51 11.27
C ALA A 405 10.71 29.96 12.66
N LYS A 406 10.05 30.74 13.52
CA LYS A 406 9.55 30.24 14.80
C LYS A 406 8.28 29.43 14.56
N LEU A 407 8.24 28.20 15.07
CA LEU A 407 6.98 27.51 15.32
C LEU A 407 6.18 28.35 16.33
N SER A 408 4.92 28.62 16.02
CA SER A 408 3.97 29.16 17.00
C SER A 408 2.97 28.06 17.32
N ASP A 409 2.84 27.74 18.61
CA ASP A 409 2.14 26.55 19.12
C ASP A 409 0.61 26.57 19.00
N ASN A 410 0.02 27.33 18.07
CA ASN A 410 -1.42 27.61 18.22
C ASN A 410 -2.17 27.96 16.94
N ILE A 411 -2.49 26.97 16.09
CA ILE A 411 -3.62 27.08 15.14
C ILE A 411 -4.24 25.70 14.85
N TYR A 412 -5.22 25.26 15.65
CA TYR A 412 -6.24 24.30 15.19
C TYR A 412 -7.62 24.71 15.69
N LYS A 413 -8.34 25.47 14.85
CA LYS A 413 -9.80 25.60 14.94
C LYS A 413 -10.37 25.75 13.53
N VAL A 414 -10.58 24.63 12.84
CA VAL A 414 -11.69 24.45 11.88
C VAL A 414 -12.00 22.95 11.76
N SER A 415 -13.14 22.53 12.31
CA SER A 415 -14.04 21.55 11.66
C SER A 415 -15.12 22.40 10.95
N PRO A 416 -15.84 21.97 9.88
CA PRO A 416 -16.54 20.67 9.84
C PRO A 416 -16.90 20.11 8.43
N ASP A 417 -17.58 18.96 8.41
CA ASP A 417 -18.53 18.46 7.39
C ASP A 417 -18.05 18.02 5.99
N GLY A 418 -17.76 16.71 5.89
CA GLY A 418 -18.63 15.81 5.11
C GLY A 418 -18.67 15.91 3.58
N GLY A 419 -17.82 16.70 2.93
CA GLY A 419 -17.73 16.67 1.47
C GLY A 419 -16.81 17.75 0.92
N VAL A 420 -15.55 17.42 0.64
CA VAL A 420 -14.60 18.42 0.13
C VAL A 420 -13.90 17.94 -1.13
N PRO A 421 -14.14 18.59 -2.29
CA PRO A 421 -13.14 18.75 -3.33
C PRO A 421 -12.11 19.79 -2.83
N SER A 422 -11.33 19.39 -1.83
CA SER A 422 -10.00 19.92 -1.62
C SER A 422 -9.21 18.79 -1.01
N TYR A 423 -8.29 18.25 -1.80
CA TYR A 423 -7.22 17.39 -1.32
C TYR A 423 -6.78 17.91 0.06
N TYR A 424 -6.85 17.06 1.09
CA TYR A 424 -5.98 17.18 2.24
C TYR A 424 -4.57 16.89 1.72
N TYR A 425 -4.03 17.87 0.99
CA TYR A 425 -2.62 18.10 0.91
C TYR A 425 -2.41 18.84 2.22
N PRO A 426 -1.76 18.25 3.24
CA PRO A 426 -1.05 19.10 4.18
C PRO A 426 -0.08 19.80 3.24
N SER A 427 -0.46 21.01 2.86
CA SER A 427 0.44 21.93 2.22
C SER A 427 1.42 22.16 3.34
N ILE A 428 2.46 21.34 3.38
CA ILE A 428 3.76 21.81 3.76
C ILE A 428 3.93 22.96 2.78
N LEU A 429 3.50 24.15 3.22
CA LEU A 429 3.52 25.38 2.46
C LEU A 429 5.01 25.66 2.35
N SER A 430 5.61 25.04 1.34
CA SER A 430 7.01 25.21 1.05
C SER A 430 7.12 26.37 0.09
N CYS A 431 8.11 27.21 0.33
CA CYS A 431 8.41 28.27 -0.60
C CYS A 431 8.79 27.66 -1.95
N GLY A 432 8.04 27.97 -3.02
CA GLY A 432 8.29 27.47 -4.38
C GLY A 432 9.66 27.86 -4.95
N TYR A 433 10.39 28.77 -4.30
CA TYR A 433 11.79 29.06 -4.62
C TYR A 433 12.78 28.27 -3.75
N CYS A 434 12.78 28.50 -2.43
CA CYS A 434 13.83 28.02 -1.52
C CYS A 434 13.48 26.73 -0.75
N GLY A 435 12.27 26.19 -0.90
CA GLY A 435 11.85 24.95 -0.26
C GLY A 435 11.52 25.06 1.24
N ALA A 436 11.75 26.21 1.88
CA ALA A 436 11.46 26.42 3.30
C ALA A 436 10.00 26.08 3.62
N ALA A 437 9.81 25.11 4.52
CA ALA A 437 8.54 24.50 4.92
C ALA A 437 8.06 25.01 6.28
N GLY A 438 6.75 24.94 6.54
CA GLY A 438 6.13 25.24 7.84
C GLY A 438 5.01 26.28 7.75
N GLY A 439 3.99 26.17 8.62
CA GLY A 439 2.75 26.97 8.56
C GLY A 439 2.96 28.50 8.61
N ASN A 440 4.12 28.96 9.09
CA ASN A 440 4.50 30.39 9.15
C ASN A 440 5.56 30.79 8.11
N ALA A 441 6.09 29.83 7.33
CA ALA A 441 7.17 30.06 6.38
C ALA A 441 6.67 30.66 5.06
N VAL A 442 5.37 30.64 4.76
CA VAL A 442 4.80 31.18 3.52
C VAL A 442 3.96 32.42 3.81
N LYS A 443 4.45 33.59 3.39
CA LYS A 443 3.79 34.88 3.60
C LYS A 443 2.91 35.30 2.42
N SER A 444 3.12 34.70 1.24
CA SER A 444 2.44 35.14 0.02
C SER A 444 2.16 33.97 -0.91
N VAL A 445 1.02 34.02 -1.59
CA VAL A 445 0.66 33.11 -2.68
C VAL A 445 0.76 33.86 -4.01
N CYS A 446 1.12 33.16 -5.08
CA CYS A 446 1.06 33.74 -6.42
C CYS A 446 -0.36 34.23 -6.74
N SER A 447 -0.54 35.54 -6.89
CA SER A 447 -1.85 36.15 -7.18
C SER A 447 -2.50 35.66 -8.48
N ALA A 448 -1.68 35.15 -9.41
CA ALA A 448 -2.11 34.71 -10.72
C ALA A 448 -2.68 33.28 -10.74
N CYS A 449 -2.01 32.31 -10.13
CA CYS A 449 -2.47 30.91 -10.13
C CYS A 449 -3.06 30.45 -8.80
N LYS A 450 -2.79 31.16 -7.70
CA LYS A 450 -3.15 30.80 -6.32
C LYS A 450 -2.67 29.41 -5.88
N ARG A 451 -1.68 28.83 -6.56
CA ARG A 451 -1.16 27.46 -6.31
C ARG A 451 0.25 27.42 -5.71
N VAL A 452 1.11 28.38 -6.03
CA VAL A 452 2.51 28.40 -5.54
C VAL A 452 2.66 29.45 -4.47
N HIS A 453 3.35 29.03 -3.41
CA HIS A 453 3.50 29.72 -2.15
C HIS A 453 4.94 30.20 -1.98
N TYR A 454 5.15 31.36 -1.34
CA TYR A 454 6.47 31.96 -1.17
C TYR A 454 6.63 32.56 0.22
N CYS A 455 7.81 32.37 0.80
CA CYS A 455 8.19 32.97 2.08
C CYS A 455 8.39 34.49 2.01
N SER A 456 8.73 35.01 0.83
CA SER A 456 8.99 36.42 0.61
C SER A 456 8.70 36.82 -0.84
N LYS A 457 8.50 38.12 -1.05
CA LYS A 457 8.38 38.69 -2.40
C LYS A 457 9.63 38.41 -3.24
N THR A 458 10.81 38.41 -2.61
CA THR A 458 12.08 38.12 -3.26
C THR A 458 12.11 36.69 -3.82
N CYS A 459 11.67 35.70 -3.04
CA CYS A 459 11.54 34.32 -3.51
C CYS A 459 10.54 34.20 -4.65
N GLN A 460 9.38 34.87 -4.56
CA GLN A 460 8.41 34.92 -5.64
C GLN A 460 9.01 35.47 -6.95
N VAL A 461 9.74 36.59 -6.89
CA VAL A 461 10.32 37.22 -8.09
C VAL A 461 11.41 36.35 -8.71
N LYS A 462 12.26 35.72 -7.89
CA LYS A 462 13.30 34.81 -8.39
C LYS A 462 12.69 33.58 -9.05
N ASP A 463 11.76 32.90 -8.40
CA ASP A 463 11.10 31.72 -8.95
C ASP A 463 10.24 32.06 -10.18
N TRP A 464 9.61 33.25 -10.20
CA TRP A 464 8.89 33.76 -11.38
C TRP A 464 9.79 33.86 -12.61
N LYS A 465 11.00 34.41 -12.45
CA LYS A 465 11.97 34.55 -13.55
C LYS A 465 12.56 33.20 -13.97
N LEU A 466 12.79 32.31 -13.02
CA LEU A 466 13.46 31.03 -13.28
C LEU A 466 12.53 29.99 -13.92
N ARG A 467 11.34 29.76 -13.35
CA ARG A 467 10.48 28.63 -13.77
C ARG A 467 8.99 28.87 -13.63
N HIS A 468 8.53 29.58 -12.61
CA HIS A 468 7.11 29.65 -12.29
C HIS A 468 6.28 30.35 -13.37
N LYS A 469 6.82 31.32 -14.11
CA LYS A 469 6.09 32.00 -15.19
C LYS A 469 5.56 31.03 -16.27
N ILE A 470 6.30 29.97 -16.59
CA ILE A 470 5.90 28.97 -17.60
C ILE A 470 4.82 28.06 -17.03
N ALA A 471 5.02 27.52 -15.82
CA ALA A 471 4.05 26.66 -15.14
C ALA A 471 2.74 27.38 -14.80
N CYS A 472 2.82 28.63 -14.33
CA CYS A 472 1.67 29.46 -13.98
C CYS A 472 0.72 29.67 -15.15
N LYS A 473 1.25 29.85 -16.38
CA LYS A 473 0.42 29.95 -17.59
C LYS A 473 -0.33 28.66 -17.92
N ARG A 474 0.26 27.50 -17.63
CA ARG A 474 -0.39 26.20 -17.85
C ARG A 474 -1.54 25.96 -16.88
N TRP A 475 -1.37 26.33 -15.61
CA TRP A 475 -2.39 26.14 -14.56
C TRP A 475 -3.53 27.15 -14.55
N LYS A 476 -3.41 28.24 -15.32
CA LYS A 476 -4.50 29.21 -15.49
C LYS A 476 -5.61 28.73 -16.43
N LYS A 477 -5.33 27.71 -17.25
CA LYS A 477 -6.33 26.97 -18.01
C LYS A 477 -6.88 25.87 -17.12
#